data_AF-J0K450-F1
#
_entry.id   AF-J0K450-F1
#
_cell.length_a   1.000
_cell.length_b   1.000
_cell.length_c   1.000
_cell.angle_alpha   90.00
_cell.angle_beta   90.00
_cell.angle_gamma   90.00
#
_symmetry.space_group_name_H-M   'P 1'
#
loop_
_entity.id
_entity.type
_entity.pdbx_description
1 polymer ?
#
loop_
_entity_poly.entity_id
_entity_poly.type
_entity_poly.pdbx_seq_one_letter_code
_entity_poly.pdbx_strand_id
1 'polypeptide(L)' 'MIKRGSAFKSHILTKKSPKRKANLNAPKHVHHTNAHSVMSLLCRA' A
#
# COMPACT_ATOMS: atom_id res chain seq x y z
N MET A 1 -12.32 1.51 -6.87
CA MET A 1 -11.29 0.81 -6.06
C MET A 1 -10.05 1.69 -5.95
N ILE A 2 -9.64 2.09 -4.74
CA ILE A 2 -8.52 3.05 -4.55
C ILE A 2 -7.18 2.28 -4.48
N LYS A 3 -6.22 2.62 -5.35
CA LYS A 3 -4.87 2.02 -5.38
C LYS A 3 -3.98 2.62 -4.27
N ARG A 4 -3.05 1.82 -3.75
CA ARG A 4 -2.05 2.23 -2.75
C ARG A 4 -0.71 1.51 -2.94
N GLY A 5 0.35 2.13 -2.44
CA GLY A 5 1.64 1.46 -2.23
C GLY A 5 1.61 0.48 -1.05
N SER A 6 2.59 -0.43 -1.01
CA SER A 6 2.90 -1.20 0.21
C SER A 6 3.94 -0.49 1.05
N ALA A 7 3.81 -0.62 2.37
CA ALA A 7 4.83 -0.21 3.33
C ALA A 7 6.06 -1.14 3.32
N PHE A 8 7.06 -0.85 4.17
CA PHE A 8 8.26 -1.68 4.41
C PHE A 8 9.26 -1.81 3.25
N LYS A 9 9.19 -0.92 2.25
CA LYS A 9 10.09 -0.91 1.09
C LYS A 9 11.04 0.29 1.01
N SER A 10 11.10 1.14 2.04
CA SER A 10 11.94 2.35 2.03
C SER A 10 13.38 2.11 2.52
N HIS A 11 13.57 1.30 3.57
CA HIS A 11 14.90 1.04 4.15
C HIS A 11 15.01 -0.39 4.71
N ILE A 12 16.24 -0.81 5.01
CA ILE A 12 16.60 -2.15 5.52
C ILE A 12 16.07 -3.24 4.57
N LEU A 13 16.45 -3.14 3.29
CA LEU A 13 15.99 -4.05 2.22
C LEU A 13 16.91 -5.26 2.04
N THR A 14 18.18 -5.12 2.42
CA THR A 14 19.22 -6.14 2.24
C THR A 14 18.89 -7.43 2.96
N LYS A 15 18.35 -7.35 4.19
CA LYS A 15 17.90 -8.53 4.97
C LYS A 15 16.57 -9.13 4.51
N LYS A 16 15.87 -8.53 3.54
CA LYS A 16 14.56 -9.00 3.07
C LYS A 16 14.75 -9.92 1.87
N SER A 17 14.04 -11.05 1.84
CA SER A 17 14.07 -11.97 0.70
C SER A 17 13.59 -11.29 -0.59
N PRO A 18 14.13 -11.67 -1.77
CA PRO A 18 13.68 -11.14 -3.06
C PRO A 18 12.18 -11.29 -3.29
N LYS A 19 11.60 -12.45 -2.95
CA LYS A 19 10.15 -12.72 -3.04
C LYS A 19 9.34 -11.70 -2.26
N ARG A 20 9.75 -11.38 -1.02
CA ARG A 20 9.06 -10.39 -0.19
C ARG A 20 9.16 -9.00 -0.80
N LYS A 21 10.33 -8.61 -1.32
CA LYS A 21 10.52 -7.32 -2.00
C LYS A 21 9.63 -7.19 -3.25
N ALA A 22 9.55 -8.24 -4.07
CA ALA A 22 8.67 -8.26 -5.25
C ALA A 22 7.19 -8.08 -4.87
N ASN A 23 6.71 -8.80 -3.87
CA ASN A 23 5.33 -8.69 -3.36
C ASN A 23 5.00 -7.32 -2.77
N LEU A 24 5.99 -6.61 -2.21
CA LEU A 24 5.81 -5.24 -1.70
C LEU A 24 5.82 -4.20 -2.84
N ASN A 25 6.47 -4.50 -3.95
CA ASN A 25 6.47 -3.63 -5.13
C ASN A 25 5.17 -3.72 -5.94
N ALA A 26 4.48 -4.85 -5.89
CA ALA A 26 3.19 -5.03 -6.55
C ALA A 26 2.13 -4.01 -6.04
N PRO A 27 1.28 -3.47 -6.94
CA PRO A 27 0.22 -2.54 -6.57
C PRO A 27 -0.82 -3.22 -5.68
N LYS A 28 -1.30 -2.50 -4.67
CA LYS A 28 -2.34 -3.00 -3.76
C LYS A 28 -3.51 -2.03 -3.71
N HIS A 29 -4.61 -2.48 -3.12
CA HIS A 29 -5.82 -1.67 -2.95
C HIS A 29 -6.08 -1.39 -1.48
N VAL A 30 -6.72 -0.25 -1.20
CA VAL A 30 -7.18 0.11 0.14
C VAL A 30 -8.25 -0.90 0.58
N HIS A 31 -8.20 -1.32 1.84
CA HIS A 31 -9.20 -2.22 2.41
C HIS A 31 -10.55 -1.52 2.51
N HIS A 32 -11.65 -2.25 2.34
CA HIS A 32 -13.01 -1.66 2.30
C HIS A 32 -13.31 -0.81 3.54
N THR A 33 -12.89 -1.27 4.73
CA THR A 33 -13.08 -0.56 6.01
C THR A 33 -12.50 0.85 6.02
N ASN A 34 -11.39 1.08 5.31
CA ASN A 34 -10.69 2.37 5.31
C ASN A 34 -11.06 3.23 4.10
N ALA A 35 -11.86 2.72 3.15
CA ALA A 35 -12.14 3.40 1.90
C ALA A 35 -12.87 4.73 2.14
N HIS A 36 -13.82 4.76 3.08
CA HIS A 36 -14.60 5.96 3.41
C HIS A 36 -13.70 7.09 3.95
N SER A 37 -12.83 6.79 4.92
CA SER A 37 -11.89 7.76 5.47
C SER A 37 -10.97 8.35 4.39
N VAL A 38 -10.49 7.52 3.45
CA VAL A 38 -9.67 7.99 2.33
C VAL A 38 -10.46 8.87 1.37
N MET A 39 -11.74 8.57 1.12
CA MET A 39 -12.61 9.41 0.28
C MET A 39 -12.87 10.78 0.90
N SER A 40 -13.11 10.83 2.21
CA SER A 40 -13.25 12.09 2.95
C SER A 40 -11.98 12.94 2.88
N LEU A 41 -10.79 12.33 3.06
CA LEU A 41 -9.50 13.04 2.96
C LEU A 41 -9.21 13.59 1.55
N LEU A 42 -9.77 12.97 0.52
CA LEU A 42 -9.65 13.42 -0.86
C LEU A 42 -10.73 14.44 -1.26
N CYS A 43 -11.61 14.84 -0.33
CA CYS A 43 -12.75 15.72 -0.60
C CYS A 43 -13.61 15.25 -1.78
N ARG A 44 -13.76 13.92 -1.94
CA ARG A 44 -14.57 13.26 -2.99
C ARG A 44 -15.79 12.54 -2.40
N ALA A 45 -16.15 12.93 -1.17
CA ALA A 45 -17.30 12.43 -0.43
C ALA A 45 -18.52 13.31 -0.70
#